data_AF-D7MIL5-F1
#
_entry.id   AF-D7MIL5-F1
#
_cell.length_a   1.000
_cell.length_b   1.000
_cell.length_c   1.000
_cell.angle_alpha   90.00
_cell.angle_beta   90.00
_cell.angle_gamma   90.00
#
_symmetry.space_group_name_H-M   'P 1'
#
loop_
_entity.id
_entity.type
_entity.pdbx_description
1 polymer ?
#
loop_
_entity_poly.entity_id
_entity_poly.type
_entity_poly.pdbx_seq_one_letter_code
_entity_poly.pdbx_strand_id
1 'polypeptide(L)'
;MGDLVKGKYWPKVADEHRKKPQSIMLADKNAPNEDVWRQIEDMCRRTRASAVPIVADSEGTDTNPYSLDALAVFMFRVLQRVNHPGKLDKESSNAGYVLLMFYHLYEGKNRNEFESELIERFGSLIKMPLLKSDRTPLPDPVKSVLEEGINLFNLHSRRHGRLESTKGTYAAEWTKWEKQLRDTLVVNSEYLNSIQVPFESVVHLVREELKNIAKGEYKPPSSEKTKHGSIVFAAINLPATQVHSLLEKLAVANPTMRFFLEGKKKTIQEKLERSHVTLAHKRSHGVAAVASYGQHLNREVPVELTELIYNDKMATLTANVGCVDGETVVSKNEWPHVTLWTGEGVTAKEANTLPQLYLEGKASRLVIDPPVSISGPLEFF
;
A
#
# COMPACT_ATOMS: atom_id res chain seq x y z
N MET A 1 -20.22 2.70 -18.97
CA MET A 1 -21.38 2.67 -18.03
C MET A 1 -20.99 2.96 -16.56
N GLY A 2 -19.71 2.79 -16.15
CA GLY A 2 -19.28 2.85 -14.75
C GLY A 2 -19.51 4.16 -13.99
N ASP A 3 -19.38 5.31 -14.66
CA ASP A 3 -19.47 6.65 -14.03
C ASP A 3 -20.91 7.10 -13.78
N LEU A 4 -21.87 6.54 -14.52
CA LEU A 4 -23.28 6.89 -14.44
C LEU A 4 -23.99 6.28 -13.21
N VAL A 5 -23.30 5.45 -12.43
CA VAL A 5 -23.95 4.53 -11.47
C VAL A 5 -23.56 4.78 -9.99
N LYS A 6 -22.81 5.84 -9.66
CA LYS A 6 -22.52 6.30 -8.28
C LYS A 6 -22.33 5.16 -7.25
N GLY A 7 -21.35 4.28 -7.48
CA GLY A 7 -21.02 3.18 -6.56
C GLY A 7 -21.83 1.89 -6.71
N LYS A 8 -22.90 1.86 -7.52
CA LYS A 8 -23.74 0.65 -7.72
C LYS A 8 -23.36 -0.18 -8.96
N TYR A 9 -22.14 -0.04 -9.49
CA TYR A 9 -21.76 -0.69 -10.75
C TYR A 9 -21.79 -2.22 -10.65
N TRP A 10 -21.05 -2.80 -9.70
CA TRP A 10 -21.01 -4.26 -9.51
C TRP A 10 -22.37 -4.88 -9.16
N PRO A 11 -23.21 -4.24 -8.30
CA PRO A 11 -24.60 -4.65 -8.15
C PRO A 11 -25.39 -4.71 -9.47
N LYS A 12 -25.25 -3.71 -10.36
CA LYS A 12 -25.91 -3.74 -11.67
C LYS A 12 -25.39 -4.84 -12.58
N VAL A 13 -24.08 -5.10 -12.57
CA VAL A 13 -23.50 -6.24 -13.31
C VAL A 13 -24.13 -7.54 -12.81
N ALA A 14 -24.31 -7.70 -11.50
CA ALA A 14 -24.98 -8.86 -10.92
C ALA A 14 -26.44 -8.99 -11.39
N ASP A 15 -27.19 -7.90 -11.40
CA ASP A 15 -28.60 -7.88 -11.82
C ASP A 15 -28.76 -8.21 -13.31
N GLU A 16 -27.89 -7.67 -14.17
CA GLU A 16 -27.87 -7.98 -15.60
C GLU A 16 -27.46 -9.43 -15.86
N HIS A 17 -26.45 -9.95 -15.13
CA HIS A 17 -26.07 -11.36 -15.23
C HIS A 17 -27.22 -12.29 -14.83
N ARG A 18 -27.98 -11.97 -13.78
CA ARG A 18 -29.15 -12.78 -13.37
C ARG A 18 -30.21 -12.88 -14.46
N LYS A 19 -30.37 -11.84 -15.29
CA LYS A 19 -31.29 -11.88 -16.43
C LYS A 19 -30.77 -12.77 -17.57
N LYS A 20 -29.45 -12.93 -17.68
CA LYS A 20 -28.77 -13.69 -18.75
C LYS A 20 -27.63 -14.56 -18.17
N PRO A 21 -27.96 -15.65 -17.45
CA PRO A 21 -26.97 -16.44 -16.70
C PRO A 21 -25.98 -17.20 -17.59
N GLN A 22 -26.28 -17.40 -18.87
CA GLN A 22 -25.39 -18.04 -19.85
C GLN A 22 -24.82 -16.99 -20.81
N SER A 23 -24.15 -15.98 -20.26
CA SER A 23 -23.58 -14.90 -21.06
C SER A 23 -22.16 -14.53 -20.64
N ILE A 24 -21.41 -13.97 -21.58
CA ILE A 24 -20.14 -13.31 -21.31
C ILE A 24 -20.43 -11.82 -21.18
N MET A 25 -20.01 -11.23 -20.07
CA MET A 25 -20.19 -9.81 -19.80
C MET A 25 -18.84 -9.11 -19.69
N LEU A 26 -18.66 -8.03 -20.45
CA LEU A 26 -17.51 -7.15 -20.30
C LEU A 26 -17.79 -6.14 -19.18
N ALA A 27 -17.16 -6.35 -18.03
CA ALA A 27 -17.22 -5.39 -16.92
C ALA A 27 -16.22 -4.25 -17.13
N ASP A 28 -16.63 -3.26 -17.93
CA ASP A 28 -15.84 -2.06 -18.23
C ASP A 28 -15.78 -1.06 -17.05
N LYS A 29 -14.95 -1.40 -16.05
CA LYS A 29 -14.64 -0.55 -14.89
C LYS A 29 -13.30 -0.93 -14.26
N ASN A 30 -12.55 0.07 -13.79
CA ASN A 30 -11.35 -0.15 -12.97
C ASN A 30 -11.68 -0.90 -11.67
N ALA A 31 -10.83 -1.85 -11.32
CA ALA A 31 -10.87 -2.61 -10.06
C ALA A 31 -9.51 -2.52 -9.36
N PRO A 32 -9.20 -1.39 -8.70
CA PRO A 32 -7.83 -1.08 -8.31
C PRO A 32 -7.37 -1.69 -6.98
N ASN A 33 -8.29 -2.07 -6.10
CA ASN A 33 -7.96 -2.46 -4.73
C ASN A 33 -8.86 -3.58 -4.20
N GLU A 34 -8.47 -4.12 -3.05
CA GLU A 34 -9.13 -5.27 -2.40
C GLU A 34 -10.60 -5.06 -2.11
N ASP A 35 -11.00 -3.85 -1.70
CA ASP A 35 -12.40 -3.55 -1.40
C ASP A 35 -13.28 -3.73 -2.64
N VAL A 36 -12.75 -3.39 -3.82
CA VAL A 36 -13.43 -3.63 -5.09
C VAL A 36 -13.39 -5.11 -5.45
N TRP A 37 -12.27 -5.80 -5.25
CA TRP A 37 -12.15 -7.23 -5.55
C TRP A 37 -13.12 -8.07 -4.72
N ARG A 38 -13.27 -7.78 -3.43
CA ARG A 38 -14.25 -8.45 -2.55
C ARG A 38 -15.68 -8.28 -3.05
N GLN A 39 -16.03 -7.10 -3.56
CA GLN A 39 -17.35 -6.88 -4.17
C GLN A 39 -17.57 -7.74 -5.43
N ILE A 40 -16.53 -7.92 -6.24
CA ILE A 40 -16.57 -8.77 -7.43
C ILE A 40 -16.68 -10.25 -7.01
N GLU A 41 -15.90 -10.70 -6.04
CA GLU A 41 -15.96 -12.06 -5.48
C GLU A 41 -17.36 -12.37 -4.91
N ASP A 42 -17.93 -11.46 -4.13
CA ASP A 42 -19.27 -11.59 -3.59
C ASP A 42 -20.33 -11.65 -4.68
N MET A 43 -20.18 -10.84 -5.74
CA MET A 43 -21.05 -10.87 -6.91
C MET A 43 -20.96 -12.24 -7.60
N CYS A 44 -19.75 -12.69 -7.93
CA CYS A 44 -19.48 -13.99 -8.54
C CYS A 44 -20.07 -15.14 -7.72
N ARG A 45 -19.88 -15.13 -6.39
CA ARG A 45 -20.45 -16.15 -5.48
C ARG A 45 -21.99 -16.18 -5.54
N ARG A 46 -22.63 -15.01 -5.57
CA ARG A 46 -24.10 -14.90 -5.59
C ARG A 46 -24.71 -15.27 -6.94
N THR A 47 -24.00 -15.06 -8.04
CA THR A 47 -24.50 -15.30 -9.41
C THR A 47 -23.95 -16.58 -10.03
N ARG A 48 -23.04 -17.28 -9.35
CA ARG A 48 -22.26 -18.43 -9.85
C ARG A 48 -21.48 -18.09 -11.12
N ALA A 49 -21.06 -16.83 -11.26
CA ALA A 49 -20.20 -16.38 -12.35
C ALA A 49 -18.72 -16.55 -11.98
N SER A 50 -17.87 -16.74 -12.99
CA SER A 50 -16.41 -16.65 -12.86
C SER A 50 -15.93 -15.32 -13.43
N ALA A 51 -15.15 -14.57 -12.65
CA ALA A 51 -14.51 -13.35 -13.13
C ALA A 51 -13.13 -13.69 -13.71
N VAL A 52 -12.78 -13.06 -14.82
CA VAL A 52 -11.44 -13.13 -15.43
C VAL A 52 -10.87 -11.72 -15.43
N PRO A 53 -9.93 -11.41 -14.52
CA PRO A 53 -9.23 -10.14 -14.55
C PRO A 53 -8.38 -10.01 -15.81
N ILE A 54 -8.49 -8.86 -16.47
CA ILE A 54 -7.65 -8.48 -17.61
C ILE A 54 -6.88 -7.23 -17.20
N VAL A 55 -5.56 -7.33 -17.15
CA VAL A 55 -4.68 -6.26 -16.66
C VAL A 55 -3.67 -5.90 -17.74
N ALA A 56 -3.34 -4.62 -17.89
CA ALA A 56 -2.27 -4.23 -18.78
C ALA A 56 -0.93 -4.79 -18.25
N ASP A 57 -0.15 -5.42 -19.12
CA ASP A 57 1.15 -5.95 -18.77
C ASP A 57 2.14 -4.82 -18.51
N SER A 58 2.92 -4.96 -17.45
CA SER A 58 3.84 -3.93 -16.97
C SER A 58 4.78 -4.52 -15.93
N GLU A 59 5.99 -3.99 -15.86
CA GLU A 59 6.98 -4.36 -14.85
C GLU A 59 6.59 -3.85 -13.45
N GLY A 60 5.78 -2.78 -13.39
CA GLY A 60 5.45 -2.11 -12.13
C GLY A 60 6.62 -1.34 -11.52
N THR A 61 6.44 -0.98 -10.26
CA THR A 61 7.44 -0.45 -9.34
C THR A 61 7.37 -1.22 -8.02
N ASP A 62 8.19 -0.85 -7.04
CA ASP A 62 8.14 -1.44 -5.69
C ASP A 62 6.80 -1.20 -4.97
N THR A 63 6.03 -0.20 -5.39
CA THR A 63 4.80 0.22 -4.71
C THR A 63 3.57 0.33 -5.60
N ASN A 64 3.73 0.15 -6.92
CA ASN A 64 2.63 0.22 -7.87
C ASN A 64 2.73 -0.91 -8.90
N PRO A 65 1.63 -1.57 -9.31
CA PRO A 65 1.67 -2.62 -10.33
C PRO A 65 1.89 -2.09 -11.76
N TYR A 66 2.00 -0.78 -11.96
CA TYR A 66 2.27 -0.15 -13.24
C TYR A 66 3.53 0.70 -13.20
N SER A 67 4.38 0.55 -14.20
CA SER A 67 5.62 1.32 -14.38
C SER A 67 5.33 2.73 -14.90
N LEU A 68 6.34 3.61 -14.85
CA LEU A 68 6.25 4.95 -15.43
C LEU A 68 6.03 4.90 -16.95
N ASP A 69 6.60 3.92 -17.65
CA ASP A 69 6.34 3.68 -19.08
C ASP A 69 4.86 3.42 -19.35
N ALA A 70 4.22 2.59 -18.52
CA ALA A 70 2.79 2.30 -18.64
C ALA A 70 1.96 3.56 -18.38
N LEU A 71 2.30 4.33 -17.33
CA LEU A 71 1.65 5.60 -17.03
C LEU A 71 1.77 6.60 -18.18
N ALA A 72 2.96 6.72 -18.78
CA ALA A 72 3.24 7.59 -19.92
C ALA A 72 2.32 7.22 -21.10
N VAL A 73 2.23 5.94 -21.44
CA VAL A 73 1.37 5.44 -22.52
C VAL A 73 -0.11 5.67 -22.22
N PHE A 74 -0.56 5.47 -20.97
CA PHE A 74 -1.95 5.76 -20.60
C PHE A 74 -2.30 7.23 -20.76
N MET A 75 -1.44 8.13 -20.26
CA MET A 75 -1.60 9.57 -20.40
C MET A 75 -1.58 10.00 -21.87
N PHE A 76 -0.60 9.52 -22.62
CA PHE A 76 -0.50 9.80 -24.05
C PHE A 76 -1.76 9.35 -24.79
N ARG A 77 -2.21 8.11 -24.60
CA ARG A 77 -3.44 7.59 -25.24
C ARG A 77 -4.67 8.42 -24.89
N VAL A 78 -4.83 8.86 -23.65
CA VAL A 78 -5.98 9.69 -23.23
C VAL A 78 -5.94 11.06 -23.89
N LEU A 79 -4.76 11.69 -23.94
CA LEU A 79 -4.56 13.00 -24.54
C LEU A 79 -4.68 13.01 -26.07
N GLN A 80 -4.75 11.84 -26.72
CA GLN A 80 -5.08 11.70 -28.14
C GLN A 80 -6.57 11.45 -28.39
N ARG A 81 -7.38 11.16 -27.36
CA ARG A 81 -8.81 10.88 -27.53
C ARG A 81 -9.59 12.14 -27.86
N VAL A 82 -10.74 11.93 -28.51
CA VAL A 82 -11.76 12.94 -28.75
C VAL A 82 -13.12 12.39 -28.33
N ASN A 83 -13.94 13.23 -27.69
CA ASN A 83 -15.33 12.93 -27.32
C ASN A 83 -15.48 11.72 -26.36
N HIS A 84 -14.58 11.58 -25.37
CA HIS A 84 -14.68 10.49 -24.41
C HIS A 84 -15.83 10.73 -23.41
N PRO A 85 -16.70 9.75 -23.12
CA PRO A 85 -17.70 9.86 -22.06
C PRO A 85 -17.05 10.22 -20.72
N GLY A 86 -17.49 11.30 -20.07
CA GLY A 86 -16.85 11.82 -18.84
C GLY A 86 -15.76 12.87 -19.07
N LYS A 87 -15.52 13.31 -20.32
CA LYS A 87 -14.58 14.40 -20.69
C LYS A 87 -13.14 14.18 -20.21
N LEU A 88 -12.72 12.91 -20.14
CA LEU A 88 -11.33 12.55 -19.93
C LEU A 88 -10.68 12.27 -21.29
N ASP A 89 -10.39 13.35 -22.01
CA ASP A 89 -9.83 13.35 -23.35
C ASP A 89 -8.93 14.59 -23.56
N LYS A 90 -8.51 14.85 -24.80
CA LYS A 90 -7.59 15.94 -25.13
C LYS A 90 -8.10 17.33 -24.72
N GLU A 91 -9.42 17.55 -24.68
CA GLU A 91 -10.04 18.84 -24.34
C GLU A 91 -10.20 19.04 -22.83
N SER A 92 -9.94 17.99 -22.04
CA SER A 92 -9.94 18.08 -20.58
C SER A 92 -8.82 18.98 -20.10
N SER A 93 -9.11 19.94 -19.22
CA SER A 93 -8.08 20.85 -18.67
C SER A 93 -7.24 20.23 -17.55
N ASN A 94 -7.57 19.02 -17.08
CA ASN A 94 -6.94 18.37 -15.94
C ASN A 94 -6.80 16.84 -16.10
N ALA A 95 -6.67 16.36 -17.34
CA ALA A 95 -6.56 14.94 -17.63
C ALA A 95 -5.37 14.28 -16.91
N GLY A 96 -4.22 14.96 -16.88
CA GLY A 96 -3.03 14.45 -16.19
C GLY A 96 -3.29 14.22 -14.71
N TYR A 97 -3.94 15.17 -14.01
CA TYR A 97 -4.30 15.01 -12.60
C TYR A 97 -5.25 13.81 -12.38
N VAL A 98 -6.29 13.69 -13.20
CA VAL A 98 -7.26 12.59 -13.06
C VAL A 98 -6.58 11.23 -13.29
N LEU A 99 -5.63 11.15 -14.22
CA LEU A 99 -4.88 9.92 -14.46
C LEU A 99 -3.91 9.60 -13.32
N LEU A 100 -3.26 10.60 -12.72
CA LEU A 100 -2.49 10.40 -11.49
C LEU A 100 -3.39 9.91 -10.37
N MET A 101 -4.60 10.45 -10.22
CA MET A 101 -5.56 9.95 -9.23
C MET A 101 -5.86 8.46 -9.46
N PHE A 102 -6.11 8.02 -10.70
CA PHE A 102 -6.33 6.60 -11.00
C PHE A 102 -5.10 5.75 -10.74
N TYR A 103 -3.92 6.20 -11.15
CA TYR A 103 -2.65 5.51 -10.90
C TYR A 103 -2.42 5.26 -9.40
N HIS A 104 -2.71 6.26 -8.56
CA HIS A 104 -2.56 6.14 -7.11
C HIS A 104 -3.66 5.28 -6.45
N LEU A 105 -4.75 4.91 -7.14
CA LEU A 105 -5.70 3.93 -6.60
C LEU A 105 -5.08 2.52 -6.48
N TYR A 106 -4.03 2.25 -7.27
CA TYR A 106 -3.29 0.99 -7.29
C TYR A 106 -2.06 1.01 -6.36
N GLU A 107 -1.80 2.13 -5.68
CA GLU A 107 -0.63 2.29 -4.82
C GLU A 107 -0.70 1.37 -3.59
N GLY A 108 0.45 0.80 -3.21
CA GLY A 108 0.64 -0.06 -2.05
C GLY A 108 0.96 -1.51 -2.37
N LYS A 109 0.94 -1.90 -3.66
CA LYS A 109 1.31 -3.25 -4.12
C LYS A 109 2.28 -3.18 -5.29
N ASN A 110 3.33 -3.99 -5.25
CA ASN A 110 4.15 -4.20 -6.44
C ASN A 110 3.42 -5.11 -7.46
N ARG A 111 4.01 -5.27 -8.64
CA ARG A 111 3.42 -6.08 -9.72
C ARG A 111 3.12 -7.51 -9.30
N ASN A 112 4.08 -8.18 -8.67
CA ASN A 112 3.95 -9.60 -8.30
C ASN A 112 2.86 -9.81 -7.25
N GLU A 113 2.78 -8.95 -6.24
CA GLU A 113 1.73 -8.94 -5.22
C GLU A 113 0.34 -8.79 -5.86
N PHE A 114 0.20 -7.81 -6.74
CA PHE A 114 -1.04 -7.52 -7.45
C PHE A 114 -1.50 -8.69 -8.33
N GLU A 115 -0.61 -9.27 -9.14
CA GLU A 115 -0.94 -10.42 -9.99
C GLU A 115 -1.28 -11.66 -9.17
N SER A 116 -0.48 -11.97 -8.15
CA SER A 116 -0.66 -13.18 -7.32
C SER A 116 -2.00 -13.17 -6.61
N GLU A 117 -2.39 -12.02 -6.06
CA GLU A 117 -3.68 -11.91 -5.36
C GLU A 117 -4.88 -11.99 -6.31
N LEU A 118 -4.78 -11.41 -7.51
CA LEU A 118 -5.82 -11.59 -8.52
C LEU A 118 -5.98 -13.05 -8.93
N ILE A 119 -4.87 -13.77 -9.12
CA ILE A 119 -4.88 -15.21 -9.43
C ILE A 119 -5.46 -16.00 -8.26
N GLU A 120 -5.08 -15.71 -7.03
CA GLU A 120 -5.59 -16.39 -5.83
C GLU A 120 -7.11 -16.23 -5.69
N ARG A 121 -7.63 -15.02 -5.92
CA ARG A 121 -9.05 -14.71 -5.79
C ARG A 121 -9.90 -15.23 -6.95
N PHE A 122 -9.40 -15.16 -8.17
CA PHE A 122 -10.19 -15.39 -9.39
C PHE A 122 -9.77 -16.63 -10.19
N GLY A 123 -8.72 -17.32 -9.77
CA GLY A 123 -8.18 -18.55 -10.39
C GLY A 123 -7.46 -18.33 -11.73
N SER A 124 -7.57 -17.13 -12.31
CA SER A 124 -6.97 -16.78 -13.59
C SER A 124 -6.66 -15.30 -13.67
N LEU A 125 -5.72 -14.94 -14.56
CA LEU A 125 -5.35 -13.58 -14.87
C LEU A 125 -4.85 -13.52 -16.32
N ILE A 126 -5.39 -12.58 -17.09
CA ILE A 126 -4.89 -12.27 -18.44
C ILE A 126 -4.03 -11.02 -18.38
N LYS A 127 -2.78 -11.15 -18.81
CA LYS A 127 -1.88 -10.02 -19.05
C LYS A 127 -2.05 -9.55 -20.48
N MET A 128 -2.65 -8.38 -20.64
CA MET A 128 -2.83 -7.71 -21.92
C MET A 128 -1.56 -6.95 -22.28
N PRO A 129 -0.79 -7.33 -23.30
CA PRO A 129 0.46 -6.65 -23.62
C PRO A 129 0.22 -5.16 -23.88
N LEU A 130 1.04 -4.32 -23.25
CA LEU A 130 0.98 -2.87 -23.39
C LEU A 130 2.23 -2.35 -24.10
N LEU A 131 3.39 -2.78 -23.59
CA LEU A 131 4.71 -2.31 -23.97
C LEU A 131 5.48 -3.44 -24.67
N LYS A 132 6.28 -3.11 -25.67
CA LYS A 132 7.21 -4.05 -26.28
C LYS A 132 8.34 -4.37 -25.30
N SER A 133 8.79 -5.62 -25.32
CA SER A 133 9.85 -6.11 -24.43
C SER A 133 11.24 -5.60 -24.80
N ASP A 134 11.45 -5.26 -26.07
CA ASP A 134 12.71 -4.76 -26.65
C ASP A 134 12.77 -3.22 -26.74
N ARG A 135 11.85 -2.53 -26.07
CA ARG A 135 11.78 -1.06 -26.09
C ARG A 135 13.01 -0.43 -25.45
N THR A 136 13.36 0.75 -25.94
CA THR A 136 14.37 1.60 -25.29
C THR A 136 13.80 2.27 -24.04
N PRO A 137 14.67 2.65 -23.07
CA PRO A 137 14.23 3.32 -21.84
C PRO A 137 13.43 4.60 -22.10
N LEU A 138 12.58 4.95 -21.13
CA LEU A 138 11.78 6.17 -21.15
C LEU A 138 12.68 7.42 -21.30
N PRO A 139 12.43 8.33 -22.27
CA PRO A 139 13.21 9.55 -22.41
C PRO A 139 13.19 10.38 -21.13
N ASP A 140 14.35 10.94 -20.75
CA ASP A 140 14.51 11.72 -19.53
C ASP A 140 13.46 12.84 -19.38
N PRO A 141 13.10 13.62 -20.43
CA PRO A 141 12.06 14.63 -20.29
C PRO A 141 10.70 14.06 -19.90
N VAL A 142 10.34 12.88 -20.45
CA VAL A 142 9.08 12.19 -20.14
C VAL A 142 9.11 11.65 -18.73
N LYS A 143 10.22 11.03 -18.32
CA LYS A 143 10.40 10.54 -16.95
C LYS A 143 10.28 11.67 -15.94
N SER A 144 11.03 12.76 -16.13
CA SER A 144 11.05 13.89 -15.20
C SER A 144 9.67 14.55 -15.04
N VAL A 145 8.92 14.75 -16.13
CA VAL A 145 7.58 15.37 -16.01
C VAL A 145 6.58 14.48 -15.28
N LEU A 146 6.69 13.15 -15.41
CA LEU A 146 5.84 12.21 -14.66
C LEU A 146 6.20 12.20 -13.17
N GLU A 147 7.49 12.17 -12.84
CA GLU A 147 7.97 12.23 -11.46
C GLU A 147 7.58 13.55 -10.78
N GLU A 148 7.69 14.68 -11.48
CA GLU A 148 7.20 15.99 -11.00
C GLU A 148 5.70 15.93 -10.68
N GLY A 149 4.90 15.32 -11.57
CA GLY A 149 3.46 15.17 -11.39
C GLY A 149 3.10 14.29 -10.19
N ILE A 150 3.79 13.18 -10.01
CA ILE A 150 3.62 12.28 -8.85
C ILE A 150 3.97 13.01 -7.56
N ASN A 151 5.07 13.77 -7.54
CA ASN A 151 5.46 14.57 -6.38
C ASN A 151 4.41 15.64 -6.04
N LEU A 152 3.90 16.35 -7.05
CA LEU A 152 2.83 17.33 -6.87
C LEU A 152 1.54 16.69 -6.39
N PHE A 153 1.19 15.50 -6.91
CA PHE A 153 0.03 14.72 -6.45
C PHE A 153 0.14 14.34 -4.98
N ASN A 154 1.30 13.84 -4.56
CA ASN A 154 1.57 13.47 -3.19
C ASN A 154 1.49 14.68 -2.24
N LEU A 155 2.04 15.82 -2.64
CA LEU A 155 1.97 17.06 -1.88
C LEU A 155 0.52 17.53 -1.71
N HIS A 156 -0.24 17.55 -2.80
CA HIS A 156 -1.66 17.92 -2.81
C HIS A 156 -2.50 16.98 -1.93
N SER A 157 -2.32 15.66 -2.10
CA SER A 157 -3.10 14.65 -1.38
C SER A 157 -2.85 14.66 0.12
N ARG A 158 -1.61 14.90 0.57
CA ARG A 158 -1.29 15.02 2.01
C ARG A 158 -1.98 16.20 2.67
N ARG A 159 -2.11 17.31 1.96
CA ARG A 159 -2.66 18.56 2.50
C ARG A 159 -4.19 18.66 2.36
N HIS A 160 -4.74 18.10 1.29
CA HIS A 160 -6.11 18.36 0.86
C HIS A 160 -6.93 17.07 0.60
N GLY A 161 -6.35 15.88 0.77
CA GLY A 161 -7.04 14.62 0.48
C GLY A 161 -7.47 14.53 -0.99
N ARG A 162 -8.75 14.22 -1.26
CA ARG A 162 -9.31 14.04 -2.61
C ARG A 162 -9.91 15.33 -3.24
N LEU A 163 -9.51 16.51 -2.78
CA LEU A 163 -9.99 17.79 -3.33
C LEU A 163 -9.55 17.98 -4.80
N GLU A 164 -10.41 18.58 -5.63
CA GLU A 164 -10.17 18.83 -7.06
C GLU A 164 -8.89 19.65 -7.30
N SER A 165 -8.10 19.29 -8.31
CA SER A 165 -6.84 19.98 -8.66
C SER A 165 -7.00 21.42 -9.13
N THR A 166 -8.19 21.78 -9.62
CA THR A 166 -8.50 23.13 -10.12
C THR A 166 -8.80 24.13 -9.01
N LYS A 167 -8.78 23.68 -7.74
CA LYS A 167 -9.10 24.50 -6.57
C LYS A 167 -8.06 24.29 -5.48
N GLY A 168 -7.81 25.34 -4.69
CA GLY A 168 -6.91 25.29 -3.54
C GLY A 168 -5.48 25.71 -3.86
N THR A 169 -4.58 25.43 -2.92
CA THR A 169 -3.24 26.04 -2.84
C THR A 169 -2.34 25.76 -4.05
N TYR A 170 -2.54 24.62 -4.73
CA TYR A 170 -1.63 24.14 -5.79
C TYR A 170 -2.22 24.27 -7.21
N ALA A 171 -3.29 25.05 -7.40
CA ALA A 171 -3.99 25.15 -8.69
C ALA A 171 -3.12 25.72 -9.82
N ALA A 172 -2.23 26.67 -9.51
CA ALA A 172 -1.32 27.26 -10.48
C ALA A 172 -0.24 26.26 -10.93
N GLU A 173 0.29 25.50 -9.98
CA GLU A 173 1.27 24.43 -10.20
C GLU A 173 0.67 23.31 -11.04
N TRP A 174 -0.58 22.91 -10.76
CA TRP A 174 -1.29 21.93 -11.59
C TRP A 174 -1.48 22.41 -13.02
N THR A 175 -1.86 23.68 -13.21
CA THR A 175 -2.03 24.26 -14.55
C THR A 175 -0.72 24.28 -15.32
N LYS A 176 0.37 24.67 -14.64
CA LYS A 176 1.72 24.68 -15.23
C LYS A 176 2.17 23.27 -15.61
N TRP A 177 2.04 22.31 -14.69
CA TRP A 177 2.44 20.93 -14.91
C TRP A 177 1.63 20.25 -16.01
N GLU A 178 0.31 20.46 -16.07
CA GLU A 178 -0.54 19.88 -17.12
C GLU A 178 -0.11 20.35 -18.51
N LYS A 179 0.25 21.63 -18.65
CA LYS A 179 0.81 22.17 -19.90
C LYS A 179 2.15 21.51 -20.24
N GLN A 180 3.07 21.44 -19.28
CA GLN A 180 4.38 20.81 -19.48
C GLN A 180 4.26 19.33 -19.85
N LEU A 181 3.36 18.59 -19.20
CA LEU A 181 3.06 17.19 -19.52
C LEU A 181 2.65 17.05 -20.99
N ARG A 182 1.71 17.87 -21.45
CA ARG A 182 1.20 17.82 -22.83
C ARG A 182 2.29 18.12 -23.84
N ASP A 183 3.03 19.22 -23.62
CA ASP A 183 4.11 19.64 -24.50
C ASP A 183 5.18 18.53 -24.59
N THR A 184 5.59 17.97 -23.45
CA THR A 184 6.58 16.88 -23.39
C THR A 184 6.10 15.61 -24.10
N LEU A 185 4.85 15.18 -23.88
CA LEU A 185 4.32 13.97 -24.50
C LEU A 185 4.13 14.13 -26.02
N VAL A 186 3.79 15.34 -26.50
CA VAL A 186 3.70 15.63 -27.93
C VAL A 186 5.09 15.57 -28.59
N VAL A 187 6.09 16.21 -27.98
CA VAL A 187 7.49 16.20 -28.49
C VAL A 187 8.06 14.78 -28.54
N ASN A 188 7.65 13.90 -27.62
CA ASN A 188 8.11 12.51 -27.54
C ASN A 188 7.13 11.51 -28.16
N SER A 189 6.20 11.96 -28.99
CA SER A 189 5.13 11.11 -29.55
C SER A 189 5.65 9.96 -30.42
N GLU A 190 6.72 10.15 -31.18
CA GLU A 190 7.34 9.09 -31.99
C GLU A 190 7.83 7.93 -31.11
N TYR A 191 8.55 8.24 -30.03
CA TYR A 191 8.98 7.25 -29.03
C TYR A 191 7.76 6.57 -28.38
N LEU A 192 6.79 7.34 -27.90
CA LEU A 192 5.62 6.78 -27.21
C LEU A 192 4.81 5.86 -28.12
N ASN A 193 4.73 6.14 -29.42
CA ASN A 193 4.09 5.25 -30.39
C ASN A 193 4.93 3.99 -30.66
N SER A 194 6.27 4.11 -30.72
CA SER A 194 7.14 2.99 -31.09
C SER A 194 7.20 1.88 -30.05
N ILE A 195 7.06 2.21 -28.76
CA ILE A 195 7.15 1.24 -27.65
C ILE A 195 5.87 0.45 -27.40
N GLN A 196 4.74 0.83 -28.01
CA GLN A 196 3.45 0.19 -27.75
C GLN A 196 3.27 -1.09 -28.57
N VAL A 197 2.62 -2.09 -27.98
CA VAL A 197 2.18 -3.28 -28.73
C VAL A 197 0.97 -2.90 -29.62
N PRO A 198 0.94 -3.33 -30.91
CA PRO A 198 -0.17 -3.04 -31.80
C PRO A 198 -1.52 -3.59 -31.31
N PHE A 199 -2.58 -2.81 -31.47
CA PHE A 199 -3.92 -3.14 -30.94
C PHE A 199 -4.45 -4.50 -31.43
N GLU A 200 -4.35 -4.80 -32.72
CA GLU A 200 -4.83 -6.06 -33.28
C GLU A 200 -4.12 -7.28 -32.67
N SER A 201 -2.81 -7.18 -32.42
CA SER A 201 -2.03 -8.22 -31.76
C SER A 201 -2.50 -8.45 -30.33
N VAL A 202 -2.80 -7.37 -29.61
CA VAL A 202 -3.32 -7.42 -28.24
C VAL A 202 -4.70 -8.08 -28.19
N VAL A 203 -5.61 -7.69 -29.09
CA VAL A 203 -6.96 -8.28 -29.17
C VAL A 203 -6.88 -9.77 -29.48
N HIS A 204 -6.03 -10.17 -30.43
CA HIS A 204 -5.84 -11.57 -30.77
C HIS A 204 -5.37 -12.37 -29.54
N LEU A 205 -4.33 -11.91 -28.84
CA LEU A 205 -3.78 -12.61 -27.67
C LEU A 205 -4.82 -12.74 -26.55
N VAL A 206 -5.46 -11.64 -26.16
CA VAL A 206 -6.48 -11.65 -25.09
C VAL A 206 -7.62 -12.60 -25.43
N ARG A 207 -8.04 -12.64 -26.71
CA ARG A 207 -9.10 -13.56 -27.15
C ARG A 207 -8.69 -15.02 -27.06
N GLU A 208 -7.47 -15.37 -27.44
CA GLU A 208 -7.00 -16.75 -27.32
C GLU A 208 -6.83 -17.16 -25.84
N GLU A 209 -6.33 -16.28 -24.98
CA GLU A 209 -6.24 -16.55 -23.53
C GLU A 209 -7.62 -16.74 -22.89
N LEU A 210 -8.61 -15.92 -23.26
CA LEU A 210 -10.00 -16.10 -22.81
C LEU A 210 -10.56 -17.47 -23.24
N LYS A 211 -10.25 -17.95 -24.45
CA LYS A 211 -10.65 -19.29 -24.90
C LYS A 211 -9.97 -20.38 -24.09
N ASN A 212 -8.68 -20.25 -23.79
CA ASN A 212 -7.93 -21.22 -22.99
C ASN A 212 -8.53 -21.33 -21.58
N ILE A 213 -8.86 -20.19 -20.95
CA ILE A 213 -9.55 -20.16 -19.66
C ILE A 213 -10.93 -20.82 -19.75
N ALA A 214 -11.72 -20.49 -20.79
CA ALA A 214 -13.06 -21.07 -20.97
C ALA A 214 -13.04 -22.60 -21.16
N LYS A 215 -11.96 -23.16 -21.72
CA LYS A 215 -11.74 -24.61 -21.87
C LYS A 215 -11.14 -25.29 -20.63
N GLY A 216 -10.72 -24.52 -19.62
CA GLY A 216 -9.99 -25.04 -18.47
C GLY A 216 -8.52 -25.42 -18.76
N GLU A 217 -7.98 -24.93 -19.88
CA GLU A 217 -6.59 -25.18 -20.31
C GLU A 217 -5.60 -24.17 -19.70
N TYR A 218 -6.10 -23.13 -19.04
CA TYR A 218 -5.28 -22.13 -18.37
C TYR A 218 -4.52 -22.72 -17.19
N LYS A 219 -3.20 -22.51 -17.17
CA LYS A 219 -2.33 -22.85 -16.06
C LYS A 219 -1.82 -21.55 -15.45
N PRO A 220 -2.20 -21.21 -14.21
CA PRO A 220 -1.65 -20.03 -13.56
C PRO A 220 -0.12 -20.19 -13.45
N PRO A 221 0.66 -19.11 -13.62
CA PRO A 221 2.08 -19.12 -13.31
C PRO A 221 2.29 -19.70 -11.91
N SER A 222 3.32 -20.54 -11.72
CA SER A 222 3.64 -21.07 -10.40
C SER A 222 3.93 -19.89 -9.48
N SER A 223 3.01 -19.58 -8.57
CA SER A 223 3.26 -18.63 -7.51
C SER A 223 4.26 -19.29 -6.57
N GLU A 224 5.56 -19.14 -6.83
CA GLU A 224 6.53 -19.26 -5.76
C GLU A 224 6.09 -18.26 -4.70
N LYS A 225 5.54 -18.78 -3.60
CA LYS A 225 5.16 -17.99 -2.44
C LYS A 225 6.43 -17.37 -1.86
N THR A 226 6.91 -16.29 -2.46
CA THR A 226 7.83 -15.39 -1.79
C THR A 226 6.98 -14.67 -0.76
N LYS A 227 7.04 -15.17 0.48
CA LYS A 227 6.47 -14.57 1.71
C LYS A 227 6.89 -13.12 1.96
N HIS A 228 7.59 -12.47 1.04
CA HIS A 228 8.03 -11.09 1.13
C HIS A 228 6.93 -10.09 0.79
N GLY A 229 5.93 -10.47 -0.04
CA GLY A 229 4.87 -9.56 -0.47
C GLY A 229 3.80 -9.24 0.60
N SER A 230 3.70 -10.08 1.64
CA SER A 230 2.83 -9.86 2.79
C SER A 230 3.48 -9.08 3.92
N ILE A 231 4.77 -8.74 3.82
CA ILE A 231 5.50 -8.10 4.92
C ILE A 231 5.15 -6.61 4.97
N VAL A 232 4.38 -6.24 5.98
CA VAL A 232 3.99 -4.88 6.31
C VAL A 232 5.09 -4.19 7.13
N PHE A 233 5.75 -4.90 8.05
CA PHE A 233 6.83 -4.35 8.87
C PHE A 233 7.79 -5.43 9.41
N ALA A 234 8.99 -4.99 9.79
CA ALA A 234 9.96 -5.78 10.55
C ALA A 234 9.92 -5.36 12.02
N ALA A 235 9.90 -6.31 12.94
CA ALA A 235 9.87 -6.04 14.37
C ALA A 235 10.57 -7.13 15.19
N ILE A 236 10.96 -6.77 16.41
CA ILE A 236 11.44 -7.72 17.42
C ILE A 236 10.25 -8.08 18.31
N ASN A 237 9.84 -9.35 18.30
CA ASN A 237 8.70 -9.83 19.07
C ASN A 237 9.15 -10.13 20.50
N LEU A 238 8.59 -9.44 21.50
CA LEU A 238 9.02 -9.59 22.89
C LEU A 238 8.11 -10.58 23.65
N PRO A 239 8.68 -11.49 24.46
CA PRO A 239 7.90 -12.41 25.26
C PRO A 239 6.94 -11.70 26.22
N ALA A 240 5.63 -11.89 26.02
CA ALA A 240 4.57 -11.25 26.78
C ALA A 240 4.72 -11.44 28.30
N THR A 241 5.17 -12.61 28.73
CA THR A 241 5.39 -12.95 30.15
C THR A 241 6.49 -12.11 30.78
N GLN A 242 7.57 -11.81 30.06
CA GLN A 242 8.67 -11.00 30.56
C GLN A 242 8.27 -9.52 30.65
N VAL A 243 7.58 -9.01 29.61
CA VAL A 243 7.06 -7.63 29.63
C VAL A 243 6.02 -7.46 30.74
N HIS A 244 5.13 -8.44 30.95
CA HIS A 244 4.17 -8.41 32.04
C HIS A 244 4.86 -8.43 33.42
N SER A 245 5.86 -9.29 33.62
CA SER A 245 6.63 -9.35 34.87
C SER A 245 7.33 -8.01 35.18
N LEU A 246 7.85 -7.34 34.15
CA LEU A 246 8.41 -5.99 34.28
C LEU A 246 7.34 -4.99 34.76
N LEU A 247 6.16 -4.97 34.14
CA LEU A 247 5.08 -4.07 34.53
C LEU A 247 4.61 -4.31 35.97
N GLU A 248 4.53 -5.55 36.42
CA GLU A 248 4.19 -5.88 37.80
C GLU A 248 5.25 -5.36 38.79
N LYS A 249 6.54 -5.53 38.48
CA LYS A 249 7.63 -4.97 39.30
C LYS A 249 7.56 -3.45 39.38
N LEU A 250 7.33 -2.77 38.25
CA LEU A 250 7.18 -1.31 38.21
C LEU A 250 5.97 -0.83 39.01
N ALA A 251 4.85 -1.57 38.95
CA ALA A 251 3.65 -1.29 39.74
C ALA A 251 3.84 -1.54 41.24
N VAL A 252 4.74 -2.44 41.63
CA VAL A 252 5.11 -2.63 43.04
C VAL A 252 5.95 -1.46 43.55
N ALA A 253 6.91 -1.00 42.74
CA ALA A 253 7.82 0.07 43.09
C ALA A 253 7.19 1.48 43.02
N ASN A 254 6.15 1.68 42.20
CA ASN A 254 5.58 3.00 41.93
C ASN A 254 4.04 3.04 42.10
N PRO A 255 3.51 3.69 43.15
CA PRO A 255 2.06 3.79 43.40
C PRO A 255 1.27 4.46 42.27
N THR A 256 1.84 5.48 41.61
CA THR A 256 1.20 6.16 40.48
C THR A 256 1.04 5.23 39.28
N MET A 257 2.07 4.42 39.01
CA MET A 257 2.02 3.39 37.97
C MET A 257 0.98 2.31 38.31
N ARG A 258 0.92 1.88 39.57
CA ARG A 258 -0.10 0.93 40.03
C ARG A 258 -1.51 1.44 39.74
N PHE A 259 -1.77 2.70 40.08
CA PHE A 259 -3.05 3.35 39.80
C PHE A 259 -3.34 3.48 38.30
N PHE A 260 -2.32 3.77 37.49
CA PHE A 260 -2.47 3.82 36.03
C PHE A 260 -2.91 2.46 35.44
N LEU A 261 -2.31 1.36 35.90
CA LEU A 261 -2.63 0.01 35.45
C LEU A 261 -4.00 -0.48 35.97
N GLU A 262 -4.46 0.08 37.09
CA GLU A 262 -5.76 -0.22 37.67
C GLU A 262 -6.88 0.11 36.67
N GLY A 263 -7.78 -0.85 36.44
CA GLY A 263 -8.82 -0.77 35.41
C GLY A 263 -8.36 -1.04 33.96
N LYS A 264 -7.05 -1.13 33.67
CA LYS A 264 -6.51 -1.40 32.32
C LYS A 264 -5.83 -2.77 32.16
N LYS A 265 -5.65 -3.51 33.27
CA LYS A 265 -4.89 -4.77 33.31
C LYS A 265 -5.31 -5.78 32.23
N LYS A 266 -6.62 -6.00 32.05
CA LYS A 266 -7.14 -6.94 31.04
C LYS A 266 -6.79 -6.52 29.61
N THR A 267 -7.01 -5.25 29.27
CA THR A 267 -6.72 -4.72 27.93
C THR A 267 -5.23 -4.67 27.62
N ILE A 268 -4.39 -4.41 28.64
CA ILE A 268 -2.94 -4.48 28.50
C ILE A 268 -2.52 -5.92 28.23
N GLN A 269 -3.04 -6.88 29.00
CA GLN A 269 -2.70 -8.30 28.83
C GLN A 269 -3.06 -8.82 27.43
N GLU A 270 -4.23 -8.47 26.90
CA GLU A 270 -4.64 -8.81 25.53
C GLU A 270 -3.71 -8.19 24.45
N LYS A 271 -3.16 -7.00 24.70
CA LYS A 271 -2.22 -6.33 23.77
C LYS A 271 -0.81 -6.89 23.86
N LEU A 272 -0.40 -7.36 25.03
CA LEU A 272 0.94 -7.91 25.27
C LEU A 272 1.21 -9.21 24.49
N GLU A 273 0.18 -9.97 24.12
CA GLU A 273 0.33 -11.14 23.23
C GLU A 273 0.97 -10.78 21.87
N ARG A 274 0.92 -9.49 21.50
CA ARG A 274 1.52 -8.96 20.27
C ARG A 274 2.59 -7.90 20.60
N SER A 275 3.23 -8.00 21.76
CA SER A 275 4.24 -7.04 22.21
C SER A 275 5.46 -7.09 21.28
N HIS A 276 5.79 -5.97 20.64
CA HIS A 276 6.92 -5.91 19.73
C HIS A 276 7.54 -4.53 19.68
N VAL A 277 8.79 -4.46 19.23
CA VAL A 277 9.47 -3.21 18.85
C VAL A 277 9.50 -3.15 17.32
N THR A 278 8.77 -2.22 16.71
CA THR A 278 8.83 -2.02 15.26
C THR A 278 10.17 -1.41 14.87
N LEU A 279 10.89 -2.07 13.95
CA LEU A 279 12.16 -1.60 13.40
C LEU A 279 11.96 -0.79 12.12
N ALA A 280 11.11 -1.27 11.21
CA ALA A 280 10.74 -0.54 10.01
C ALA A 280 9.36 -0.94 9.50
N HIS A 281 8.63 0.00 8.91
CA HIS A 281 7.31 -0.23 8.34
C HIS A 281 7.30 0.12 6.85
N LYS A 282 6.73 -0.74 6.00
CA LYS A 282 6.71 -0.63 4.52
C LYS A 282 6.23 0.74 4.06
N ARG A 283 5.14 1.25 4.66
CA ARG A 283 4.58 2.59 4.35
C ARG A 283 5.48 3.78 4.71
N SER A 284 6.32 3.65 5.73
CA SER A 284 7.14 4.76 6.23
C SER A 284 8.55 4.75 5.64
N HIS A 285 9.12 3.55 5.44
CA HIS A 285 10.53 3.38 5.10
C HIS A 285 10.77 2.66 3.76
N GLY A 286 9.71 2.15 3.11
CA GLY A 286 9.81 1.39 1.86
C GLY A 286 10.13 -0.10 2.07
N VAL A 287 9.90 -0.89 1.02
CA VAL A 287 10.10 -2.35 1.05
C VAL A 287 11.57 -2.71 1.28
N ALA A 288 12.50 -2.03 0.61
CA ALA A 288 13.93 -2.29 0.74
C ALA A 288 14.43 -2.12 2.19
N ALA A 289 13.93 -1.11 2.91
CA ALA A 289 14.30 -0.89 4.31
C ALA A 289 13.72 -1.94 5.26
N VAL A 290 12.58 -2.55 4.93
CA VAL A 290 12.02 -3.68 5.70
C VAL A 290 12.79 -4.97 5.37
N ALA A 291 13.04 -5.21 4.08
CA ALA A 291 13.75 -6.38 3.59
C ALA A 291 15.20 -6.44 4.08
N SER A 292 15.86 -5.30 4.34
CA SER A 292 17.24 -5.28 4.87
C SER A 292 17.39 -6.00 6.21
N TYR A 293 16.31 -6.15 6.99
CA TYR A 293 16.34 -6.92 8.23
C TYR A 293 16.31 -8.44 8.01
N GLY A 294 16.16 -8.90 6.76
CA GLY A 294 16.11 -10.32 6.42
C GLY A 294 17.37 -11.09 6.85
N GLN A 295 18.52 -10.41 6.89
CA GLN A 295 19.79 -10.98 7.38
C GLN A 295 19.75 -11.35 8.88
N HIS A 296 18.82 -10.78 9.65
CA HIS A 296 18.64 -11.03 11.07
C HIS A 296 17.33 -11.79 11.38
N LEU A 297 16.62 -12.30 10.36
CA LEU A 297 15.33 -12.96 10.54
C LEU A 297 15.42 -14.20 11.44
N ASN A 298 14.47 -14.34 12.36
CA ASN A 298 14.38 -15.36 13.40
C ASN A 298 15.56 -15.41 14.39
N ARG A 299 16.42 -14.38 14.39
CA ARG A 299 17.51 -14.26 15.36
C ARG A 299 17.02 -13.53 16.60
N GLU A 300 17.46 -14.00 17.76
CA GLU A 300 17.22 -13.34 19.03
C GLU A 300 17.99 -12.01 19.10
N VAL A 301 17.25 -10.91 19.23
CA VAL A 301 17.80 -9.57 19.38
C VAL A 301 17.53 -9.07 20.80
N PRO A 302 18.55 -8.72 21.59
CA PRO A 302 18.34 -8.13 22.90
C PRO A 302 17.76 -6.72 22.75
N VAL A 303 16.75 -6.40 23.56
CA VAL A 303 16.14 -5.08 23.64
C VAL A 303 16.23 -4.59 25.09
N GLU A 304 16.91 -3.47 25.29
CA GLU A 304 16.95 -2.80 26.59
C GLU A 304 15.78 -1.84 26.74
N LEU A 305 14.98 -2.05 27.78
CA LEU A 305 13.84 -1.22 28.14
C LEU A 305 14.27 -0.25 29.24
N THR A 306 14.22 1.04 28.93
CA THR A 306 14.82 2.08 29.77
C THR A 306 13.79 2.95 30.48
N GLU A 307 12.62 3.13 29.88
CA GLU A 307 11.64 4.11 30.36
C GLU A 307 10.23 3.68 30.02
N LEU A 308 9.29 4.01 30.90
CA LEU A 308 7.87 3.97 30.62
C LEU A 308 7.37 5.41 30.45
N ILE A 309 6.70 5.69 29.33
CA ILE A 309 6.03 6.97 29.07
C ILE A 309 4.54 6.69 28.86
N TYR A 310 3.68 7.44 29.56
CA TYR A 310 2.24 7.20 29.53
C TYR A 310 1.41 8.46 29.82
N ASN A 311 0.16 8.43 29.38
CA ASN A 311 -0.89 9.36 29.80
C ASN A 311 -2.23 8.61 29.90
N ASP A 312 -3.34 9.34 30.01
CA ASP A 312 -4.70 8.79 30.08
C ASP A 312 -5.13 8.02 28.81
N LYS A 313 -4.42 8.18 27.69
CA LYS A 313 -4.79 7.63 26.38
C LYS A 313 -3.87 6.54 25.85
N MET A 314 -2.63 6.46 26.31
CA MET A 314 -1.64 5.52 25.77
C MET A 314 -0.47 5.31 26.71
N ALA A 315 0.21 4.17 26.57
CA ALA A 315 1.42 3.84 27.31
C ALA A 315 2.42 3.04 26.47
N THR A 316 3.70 3.35 26.64
CA THR A 316 4.80 2.76 25.88
C THR A 316 6.02 2.52 26.75
N LEU A 317 6.84 1.51 26.39
CA LEU A 317 8.20 1.36 26.89
C LEU A 317 9.19 1.82 25.83
N THR A 318 10.08 2.75 26.16
CA THR A 318 11.23 3.11 25.32
C THR A 318 12.16 1.92 25.20
N ALA A 319 12.60 1.63 23.99
CA ALA A 319 13.41 0.47 23.65
C ALA A 319 14.72 0.88 22.97
N ASN A 320 15.83 0.35 23.46
CA ASN A 320 17.13 0.41 22.80
C ASN A 320 17.43 -0.97 22.21
N VAL A 321 17.60 -1.02 20.90
CA VAL A 321 17.86 -2.29 20.19
C VAL A 321 19.35 -2.60 20.25
N GLY A 322 19.68 -3.82 20.65
CA GLY A 322 21.06 -4.28 20.83
C GLY A 322 21.70 -4.85 19.57
N CYS A 323 22.73 -5.67 19.78
CA CYS A 323 23.56 -6.24 18.72
C CYS A 323 23.35 -7.74 18.54
N VAL A 324 23.59 -8.22 17.32
CA VAL A 324 23.61 -9.63 16.94
C VAL A 324 24.94 -9.92 16.25
N ASP A 325 25.70 -10.89 16.72
CA ASP A 325 27.07 -11.21 16.24
C ASP A 325 28.04 -10.00 16.18
N GLY A 326 27.85 -9.03 17.08
CA GLY A 326 28.66 -7.81 17.10
C GLY A 326 28.18 -6.72 16.13
N GLU A 327 27.14 -6.97 15.34
CA GLU A 327 26.49 -5.98 14.48
C GLU A 327 25.30 -5.35 15.20
N THR A 328 25.27 -4.02 15.32
CA THR A 328 24.14 -3.29 15.92
C THR A 328 22.92 -3.32 15.00
N VAL A 329 21.79 -3.82 15.50
CA VAL A 329 20.52 -3.78 14.76
C VAL A 329 19.89 -2.40 14.93
N VAL A 330 20.00 -1.56 13.89
CA VAL A 330 19.52 -0.17 13.95
C VAL A 330 18.06 -0.10 13.50
N SER A 331 17.17 0.43 14.35
CA SER A 331 15.79 0.75 13.98
C SER A 331 15.75 1.95 13.02
N LYS A 332 14.82 1.92 12.05
CA LYS A 332 14.53 3.10 11.20
C LYS A 332 13.60 4.10 11.89
N ASN A 333 12.90 3.70 12.95
CA ASN A 333 12.12 4.63 13.75
C ASN A 333 13.06 5.46 14.65
N GLU A 334 12.87 6.79 14.66
CA GLU A 334 13.66 7.72 15.50
C GLU A 334 13.56 7.39 16.99
N TRP A 335 12.39 6.91 17.43
CA TRP A 335 12.13 6.50 18.80
C TRP A 335 11.53 5.09 18.83
N PRO A 336 12.39 4.05 18.92
CA PRO A 336 11.93 2.68 19.05
C PRO A 336 11.25 2.47 20.41
N HIS A 337 10.09 1.86 20.39
CA HIS A 337 9.30 1.65 21.59
C HIS A 337 8.39 0.42 21.44
N VAL A 338 7.91 -0.08 22.58
CA VAL A 338 6.86 -1.08 22.68
C VAL A 338 5.57 -0.36 23.05
N THR A 339 4.50 -0.52 22.26
CA THR A 339 3.17 0.00 22.64
C THR A 339 2.50 -0.99 23.59
N LEU A 340 2.26 -0.58 24.83
CA LEU A 340 1.60 -1.40 25.85
C LEU A 340 0.07 -1.31 25.78
N TRP A 341 -0.42 -0.10 25.55
CA TRP A 341 -1.85 0.19 25.62
C TRP A 341 -2.21 1.45 24.84
N THR A 342 -3.42 1.46 24.31
CA THR A 342 -4.08 2.60 23.67
C THR A 342 -5.54 2.59 24.10
N GLY A 343 -6.07 3.77 24.40
CA GLY A 343 -7.48 3.99 24.71
C GLY A 343 -8.36 3.81 23.48
N GLU A 344 -9.67 3.80 23.70
CA GLU A 344 -10.64 3.68 22.60
C GLU A 344 -10.49 4.81 21.58
N GLY A 345 -10.44 4.45 20.30
CA GLY A 345 -10.24 5.41 19.20
C GLY A 345 -8.80 5.90 18.98
N VAL A 346 -7.84 5.50 19.82
CA VAL A 346 -6.42 5.87 19.69
C VAL A 346 -5.68 4.78 18.93
N THR A 347 -4.95 5.16 17.88
CA THR A 347 -4.15 4.21 17.11
C THR A 347 -2.75 4.02 17.74
N ALA A 348 -2.15 2.84 17.56
CA ALA A 348 -0.77 2.60 18.00
C ALA A 348 0.24 3.58 17.35
N LYS A 349 -0.06 4.08 16.15
CA LYS A 349 0.77 5.10 15.48
C LYS A 349 0.85 6.41 16.29
N GLU A 350 -0.21 6.79 16.99
CA GLU A 350 -0.21 8.02 17.80
C GLU A 350 0.72 7.92 19.00
N ALA A 351 1.07 6.71 19.45
CA ALA A 351 2.01 6.48 20.54
C ALA A 351 3.38 7.10 20.27
N ASN A 352 3.80 7.23 18.99
CA ASN A 352 5.03 7.93 18.59
C ASN A 352 5.10 9.39 19.07
N THR A 353 3.98 10.00 19.45
CA THR A 353 3.93 11.39 19.94
C THR A 353 4.17 11.52 21.45
N LEU A 354 4.21 10.41 22.20
CA LEU A 354 4.38 10.43 23.66
C LEU A 354 5.63 11.18 24.16
N PRO A 355 6.80 11.07 23.53
CA PRO A 355 7.97 11.85 23.95
C PRO A 355 7.70 13.36 23.87
N GLN A 356 7.06 13.82 22.80
CA GLN A 356 6.68 15.21 22.63
C GLN A 356 5.62 15.65 23.66
N LEU A 357 4.62 14.79 23.92
CA LEU A 357 3.62 15.05 24.95
C LEU A 357 4.23 15.13 26.35
N TYR A 358 5.27 14.36 26.65
CA TYR A 358 6.02 14.47 27.89
C TYR A 358 6.74 15.81 28.01
N LEU A 359 7.41 16.27 26.93
CA LEU A 359 8.05 17.59 26.89
C LEU A 359 7.04 18.74 27.09
N GLU A 360 5.79 18.56 26.65
CA GLU A 360 4.69 19.49 26.84
C GLU A 360 4.00 19.40 28.21
N GLY A 361 4.46 18.50 29.10
CA GLY A 361 3.84 18.27 30.42
C GLY A 361 2.50 17.53 30.37
N LYS A 362 2.17 16.88 29.25
CA LYS A 362 0.91 16.14 29.00
C LYS A 362 1.04 14.62 29.15
N ALA A 363 2.23 14.13 29.49
CA ALA A 363 2.49 12.74 29.77
C ALA A 363 3.41 12.61 31.00
N SER A 364 3.40 11.43 31.62
CA SER A 364 4.28 11.06 32.72
C SER A 364 5.38 10.12 32.22
N ARG A 365 6.55 10.20 32.86
CA ARG A 365 7.72 9.35 32.57
C ARG A 365 8.18 8.67 33.86
N LEU A 366 8.48 7.39 33.76
CA LEU A 366 9.10 6.58 34.80
C LEU A 366 10.38 5.96 34.22
N VAL A 367 11.52 6.30 34.82
CA VAL A 367 12.82 5.73 34.43
C VAL A 367 12.96 4.34 35.05
N ILE A 368 13.50 3.40 34.28
CA ILE A 368 13.81 2.04 34.67
C ILE A 368 15.32 1.97 34.90
N ASP A 369 15.73 1.94 36.17
CA ASP A 369 17.13 1.89 36.57
C ASP A 369 17.36 0.75 37.60
N PRO A 370 18.19 -0.26 37.28
CA PRO A 370 18.89 -0.44 36.01
C PRO A 370 17.94 -0.78 34.85
N PRO A 371 18.30 -0.45 33.59
CA PRO A 371 17.54 -0.89 32.42
C PRO A 371 17.34 -2.41 32.39
N VAL A 372 16.21 -2.85 31.84
CA VAL A 372 15.85 -4.27 31.76
C VAL A 372 16.00 -4.77 30.34
N SER A 373 16.85 -5.77 30.14
CA SER A 373 17.04 -6.41 28.84
C SER A 373 16.07 -7.58 28.66
N ILE A 374 15.34 -7.58 27.54
CA ILE A 374 14.47 -8.67 27.09
C ILE A 374 14.86 -9.00 25.65
N SER A 375 15.19 -10.26 25.38
CA SER A 375 15.44 -10.73 24.01
C SER A 375 14.17 -11.29 23.38
N GLY A 376 14.09 -11.16 22.07
CA GLY A 376 13.09 -11.84 21.27
C GLY A 376 13.49 -11.97 19.81
N PRO A 377 12.79 -12.81 19.03
CA PRO A 377 13.11 -13.02 17.63
C PRO A 377 12.75 -11.79 16.80
N LEU A 378 13.62 -11.44 15.85
CA LEU A 378 13.26 -10.53 14.78
C LEU A 378 12.39 -11.26 13.75
N GLU A 379 11.21 -10.74 13.49
CA GLU A 379 10.21 -11.33 12.61
C GLU A 379 9.67 -10.30 11.60
N PHE A 380 9.09 -10.85 10.53
CA PHE A 380 8.35 -10.10 9.53
C PHE A 380 6.84 -10.31 9.72
N PHE A 381 6.09 -9.22 9.70
CA PHE A 381 4.66 -9.18 10.01
C PHE A 381 3.83 -8.66 8.85
#